data_AF-A0A5A8A1X4-F1
#
_entry.id   AF-A0A5A8A1X4-F1
#
_cell.length_a   1.000
_cell.length_b   1.000
_cell.length_c   1.000
_cell.angle_alpha   90.00
_cell.angle_beta   90.00
_cell.angle_gamma   90.00
#
_symmetry.space_group_name_H-M   'P 1'
#
loop_
_entity.id
_entity.type
_entity.pdbx_description
1 polymer ?
#
loop_
_entity_poly.entity_id
_entity_poly.type
_entity_poly.pdbx_seq_one_letter_code
_entity_poly.pdbx_strand_id
1 'polypeptide(L)' 'MSERNPALTFILAMEDHIATVARIGQLLLYLGERDGEITADALTVPARLLLDHSHDLKLHFADALDAARGAQS' A
#
# COMPACT_ATOMS: atom_id res chain seq x y z
N MET A 1 -8.09 27.39 -18.39
CA MET A 1 -8.26 26.49 -17.23
C MET A 1 -7.35 25.30 -17.46
N SER A 2 -6.33 25.07 -16.62
CA SER A 2 -5.45 23.91 -16.78
C SER A 2 -6.28 22.66 -16.53
N GLU A 3 -6.36 21.76 -17.51
CA GLU A 3 -7.08 20.50 -17.35
C GLU A 3 -6.45 19.70 -16.21
N ARG A 4 -7.29 19.16 -15.33
CA ARG A 4 -6.86 18.32 -14.20
C ARG A 4 -6.05 17.16 -14.76
N ASN A 5 -4.78 17.05 -14.41
CA ASN A 5 -3.92 15.98 -14.89
C ASN A 5 -4.50 14.60 -14.45
N PRO A 6 -4.96 13.75 -15.39
CA PRO A 6 -5.59 12.48 -15.05
C PRO A 6 -4.61 11.50 -14.38
N ALA A 7 -3.30 11.62 -14.68
CA ALA A 7 -2.26 10.83 -14.02
C ALA A 7 -2.15 11.19 -12.53
N LEU A 8 -2.25 12.48 -12.18
CA LEU A 8 -2.22 12.91 -10.77
C LEU A 8 -3.43 12.37 -9.99
N THR A 9 -4.61 12.34 -10.61
CA THR A 9 -5.82 11.78 -9.98
C THR A 9 -5.67 10.28 -9.73
N PHE A 10 -5.12 9.54 -10.70
CA PHE A 10 -4.85 8.11 -10.55
C PHE A 10 -3.79 7.84 -9.48
N ILE A 11 -2.70 8.60 -9.48
CA ILE A 11 -1.63 8.51 -8.48
C ILE A 11 -2.23 8.72 -7.09
N LEU A 12 -2.96 9.80 -6.83
CA LEU A 12 -3.54 10.07 -5.51
C LEU A 12 -4.46 8.93 -5.00
N ALA A 13 -5.19 8.25 -5.89
CA ALA A 13 -5.99 7.09 -5.50
C ALA A 13 -5.15 5.86 -5.09
N MET A 14 -3.90 5.75 -5.54
CA MET A 14 -3.00 4.64 -5.16
C MET A 14 -2.56 4.72 -3.70
N GLU A 15 -2.53 5.91 -3.09
CA GLU A 15 -2.16 6.05 -1.68
C GLU A 15 -3.12 5.25 -0.77
N ASP A 16 -4.42 5.36 -1.01
CA ASP A 16 -5.46 4.63 -0.28
C ASP A 16 -5.36 3.11 -0.49
N HIS A 17 -5.02 2.68 -1.71
CA HIS A 17 -4.82 1.27 -2.02
C HIS A 17 -3.61 0.69 -1.30
N ILE A 18 -2.48 1.40 -1.27
CA ILE A 18 -1.27 0.99 -0.54
C ILE A 18 -1.58 0.89 0.95
N ALA A 19 -2.31 1.86 1.51
CA ALA A 19 -2.75 1.81 2.91
C ALA A 19 -3.69 0.64 3.19
N THR A 20 -4.50 0.21 2.22
CA THR A 20 -5.37 -0.96 2.34
C THR A 20 -4.56 -2.26 2.40
N VAL A 21 -3.56 -2.41 1.54
CA VAL A 21 -2.64 -3.57 1.56
C VAL A 21 -1.94 -3.71 2.92
N ALA A 22 -1.42 -2.61 3.46
CA ALA A 22 -0.80 -2.59 4.78
C ALA A 22 -1.76 -3.02 5.90
N ARG A 23 -3.01 -2.53 5.88
CA ARG A 23 -4.03 -2.90 6.86
C ARG A 23 -4.41 -4.38 6.80
N ILE A 24 -4.47 -4.97 5.60
CA ILE A 24 -4.71 -6.41 5.44
C ILE A 24 -3.55 -7.19 6.07
N GLY A 25 -2.29 -6.81 5.80
CA GLY A 25 -1.13 -7.44 6.42
C GLY A 25 -1.19 -7.39 7.96
N GLN A 26 -1.53 -6.24 8.54
CA GLN A 26 -1.70 -6.09 9.99
C GLN A 26 -2.83 -6.97 10.55
N LEU A 27 -3.97 -7.07 9.85
CA LEU A 27 -5.08 -7.93 10.27
C LEU A 27 -4.66 -9.40 10.29
N LEU A 28 -3.90 -9.86 9.29
CA LEU A 28 -3.43 -11.25 9.25
C LEU A 28 -2.44 -11.56 10.38
N LEU A 29 -1.52 -10.64 10.72
CA LEU A 29 -0.67 -10.80 11.92
C LEU A 29 -1.51 -10.91 13.17
N TYR A 30 -2.45 -9.99 13.34
CA TYR A 30 -3.33 -9.97 14.51
C TYR A 30 -4.14 -11.26 14.66
N LEU A 31 -4.69 -11.78 13.55
CA LEU A 31 -5.42 -13.05 13.55
C LEU A 31 -4.50 -14.23 13.85
N GLY A 32 -3.28 -14.26 13.28
CA GLY A 32 -2.30 -15.30 13.56
C GLY A 32 -1.80 -15.32 15.01
N GLU A 33 -1.74 -14.16 15.66
CA GLU A 33 -1.36 -14.04 17.07
C GLU A 33 -2.50 -14.41 18.04
N ARG A 34 -3.76 -14.32 17.60
CA ARG A 34 -4.93 -14.36 18.50
C ARG A 34 -5.86 -15.56 18.30
N ASP A 35 -6.04 -16.04 17.07
CA ASP A 35 -6.92 -17.17 16.75
C ASP A 35 -6.11 -18.44 16.47
N GLY A 36 -6.15 -19.38 17.41
CA GLY A 36 -5.53 -20.71 17.26
C GLY A 36 -6.24 -21.61 16.23
N GLU A 37 -7.29 -21.14 15.57
CA GLU A 37 -8.01 -21.87 14.51
C GLU A 37 -7.27 -21.85 13.17
N ILE A 38 -6.51 -20.78 12.90
CA ILE A 38 -5.64 -20.70 11.74
C ILE A 38 -4.20 -20.73 12.26
N THR A 39 -3.34 -21.58 11.69
CA THR A 39 -1.96 -21.65 12.13
C THR A 39 -1.29 -20.29 11.96
N ALA A 40 -0.71 -19.75 13.04
CA ALA A 40 0.00 -18.48 13.04
C ALA A 40 1.00 -18.37 11.87
N ASP A 41 1.68 -19.48 11.55
CA ASP A 41 2.62 -19.58 10.44
C ASP A 41 1.96 -19.36 9.06
N ALA A 42 0.73 -19.85 8.86
CA ALA A 42 -0.01 -19.69 7.61
C ALA A 42 -0.43 -18.24 7.36
N LEU A 43 -0.57 -17.42 8.40
CA LEU A 43 -0.94 -16.01 8.29
C LEU A 43 0.26 -15.07 8.35
N THR A 44 1.30 -15.43 9.10
CA THR A 44 2.49 -14.60 9.30
C THR A 44 3.26 -14.37 8.01
N VAL A 45 3.46 -15.41 7.19
CA VAL A 45 4.20 -15.28 5.93
C VAL A 45 3.48 -14.37 4.93
N PRO A 46 2.18 -14.58 4.61
CA PRO A 46 1.43 -13.66 3.76
C PRO A 46 1.38 -12.24 4.31
N ALA A 47 1.21 -12.09 5.63
CA ALA A 47 1.19 -10.78 6.26
C ALA A 47 2.49 -10.02 6.05
N ARG A 48 3.64 -10.70 6.20
CA ARG A 48 4.95 -10.10 5.99
C ARG A 48 5.14 -9.64 4.55
N LEU A 49 4.76 -10.47 3.59
CA LEU A 49 4.80 -10.12 2.17
C LEU A 49 3.96 -8.89 1.84
N LEU A 50 2.74 -8.80 2.38
CA LEU A 50 1.87 -7.64 2.17
C LEU A 50 2.47 -6.36 2.78
N LEU A 51 3.07 -6.45 3.96
CA LEU A 51 3.71 -5.32 4.62
C LEU A 51 4.95 -4.85 3.86
N ASP A 52 5.84 -5.78 3.47
CA ASP A 52 7.05 -5.49 2.71
C ASP A 52 6.68 -4.86 1.35
N HIS A 53 5.72 -5.45 0.62
CA HIS A 53 5.26 -4.86 -0.65
C HIS A 53 4.54 -3.53 -0.48
N SER A 54 3.78 -3.32 0.59
CA SER A 54 3.17 -2.02 0.86
C SER A 54 4.21 -0.93 1.13
N HIS A 55 5.34 -1.30 1.75
CA HIS A 55 6.46 -0.41 1.98
C HIS A 55 7.12 -0.03 0.65
N ASP A 56 7.47 -1.02 -0.18
CA ASP A 56 8.06 -0.81 -1.50
C ASP A 56 7.17 0.06 -2.40
N LEU A 57 5.87 -0.25 -2.44
CA LEU A 57 4.89 0.53 -3.19
C LEU A 57 4.84 1.98 -2.70
N LYS A 58 4.95 2.22 -1.39
CA LYS A 58 4.94 3.57 -0.83
C LYS A 58 6.18 4.38 -1.23
N LEU A 59 7.35 3.74 -1.32
CA LEU A 59 8.58 4.37 -1.80
C LEU A 59 8.42 4.79 -3.27
N HIS A 60 8.03 3.86 -4.14
CA HIS A 60 7.83 4.16 -5.56
C HIS A 60 6.69 5.15 -5.83
N PHE A 61 5.66 5.14 -4.98
CA PHE A 61 4.58 6.10 -5.02
C PHE A 61 5.07 7.54 -4.77
N ALA A 62 5.96 7.74 -3.80
CA ALA A 62 6.55 9.05 -3.53
C ALA A 62 7.32 9.57 -4.76
N ASP A 63 8.15 8.73 -5.38
CA ASP A 63 8.89 9.08 -6.60
C ASP A 63 7.94 9.47 -7.75
N ALA A 64 6.86 8.70 -7.95
CA ALA A 64 5.86 8.97 -8.99
C ALA A 64 5.09 10.26 -8.73
N LEU A 65 4.75 10.55 -7.47
CA LEU A 65 4.07 11.78 -7.07
C LEU A 65 4.96 13.02 -7.29
N ASP A 66 6.23 12.93 -6.94
CA ASP A 66 7.20 14.01 -7.15
C ASP A 66 7.43 14.28 -8.63
N ALA A 67 7.57 13.24 -9.46
CA ALA A 67 7.65 13.38 -10.91
C ALA A 67 6.39 14.02 -11.51
N ALA A 68 5.20 13.60 -11.06
CA ALA A 68 3.93 14.15 -11.54
C ALA A 68 3.72 15.62 -11.13
N ARG A 69 4.28 16.05 -9.99
CA ARG A 69 4.25 17.45 -9.54
C ARG A 69 5.28 18.31 -10.28
N GLY A 70 6.50 17.81 -10.49
CA GLY A 70 7.55 18.49 -11.25
C GLY A 70 7.21 18.68 -12.73
N ALA A 71 6.37 17.80 -13.30
CA ALA A 71 5.82 17.97 -14.65
C ALA A 71 4.72 19.04 -14.78
N GLN A 72 4.24 19.60 -13.66
CA GLN A 72 3.21 20.66 -13.65
C GLN A 72 3.77 22.08 -13.48
N SER A 73 5.04 22.22 -13.11
CA SER A 73 5.77 23.50 -13.01
C SER A 73 6.43 23.91 -14.32
#